data_AF-A0A701YWG9-F1
#
_entry.id   AF-A0A701YWG9-F1
#
_cell.length_a   1.000
_cell.length_b   1.000
_cell.length_c   1.000
_cell.angle_alpha   90.00
_cell.angle_beta   90.00
_cell.angle_gamma   90.00
#
_symmetry.space_group_name_H-M   'P 1'
#
loop_
_entity.id
_entity.type
_entity.pdbx_description
1 polymer ?
#
loop_
_entity_poly.entity_id
_entity_poly.type
_entity_poly.pdbx_seq_one_letter_code
_entity_poly.pdbx_strand_id
1 'polypeptide(L)'
;MKRYNEMLQYFNNDNSSSMDIERYLNIAGEDLEWRLERVYSADDSDTLLKANYLFRDASSSDLYLYSWKLFFKVENNSIDENTLLCNFVSMRAMELFCDYIDNRDTVGFYKEQFYKQGIPLLMLIMTGQIDLARRCYPFFIDGLKIFDAKRARKLLPQKTIVLAIEMLASEHKQTVDWQSHGVPVERFYYDFVKEALYSQDEAVLKEWLTALCDNHLKWSARTEVTEDEYALNGYEIEPQELLLWPFEYQAVKNFRVAHGLTTPEIDHPLLKTPLATEHRADFSKWDVPEWFYPLVDRLISVNSRLAFTRELFK
;
A
#
# COMPACT_ATOMS: atom_id res chain seq x y z
N MET A 1 -3.76 11.10 21.84
CA MET A 1 -5.17 10.77 22.21
C MET A 1 -6.22 11.59 21.44
N LYS A 2 -6.16 12.94 21.40
CA LYS A 2 -7.14 13.76 20.66
C LYS A 2 -7.28 13.38 19.18
N ARG A 3 -6.16 13.31 18.43
CA ARG A 3 -6.14 12.97 17.00
C ARG A 3 -6.70 11.58 16.70
N TYR A 4 -6.39 10.58 17.54
CA TYR A 4 -6.98 9.24 17.43
C TYR A 4 -8.50 9.27 17.53
N ASN A 5 -9.05 9.98 18.53
CA ASN A 5 -10.50 10.07 18.70
C ASN A 5 -11.18 10.78 17.51
N GLU A 6 -10.54 11.80 16.95
CA GLU A 6 -11.02 12.47 15.73
C GLU A 6 -11.06 11.51 14.53
N MET A 7 -10.01 10.71 14.32
CA MET A 7 -9.99 9.70 13.25
C MET A 7 -11.02 8.59 13.48
N LEU A 8 -11.17 8.14 14.73
CA LEU A 8 -12.15 7.13 15.09
C LEU A 8 -13.57 7.61 14.84
N GLN A 9 -13.87 8.87 15.19
CA GLN A 9 -15.16 9.47 14.92
C GLN A 9 -15.41 9.61 13.41
N TYR A 10 -14.41 10.07 12.66
CA TYR A 10 -14.50 10.21 11.21
C TYR A 10 -14.77 8.86 10.53
N PHE A 11 -13.95 7.85 10.83
CA PHE A 11 -14.12 6.49 10.33
C PHE A 11 -15.52 5.93 10.61
N ASN A 12 -16.03 6.07 11.85
CA ASN A 12 -17.34 5.54 12.23
C ASN A 12 -18.53 6.31 11.61
N ASN A 13 -18.36 7.60 11.30
CA ASN A 13 -19.43 8.38 10.67
C ASN A 13 -19.62 7.99 9.21
N ASP A 14 -18.51 7.73 8.50
CA ASP A 14 -18.53 7.43 7.07
C ASP A 14 -18.79 5.94 6.82
N ASN A 15 -18.47 5.08 7.80
CA ASN A 15 -18.64 3.64 7.70
C ASN A 15 -19.78 3.14 8.60
N SER A 16 -20.85 2.62 7.98
CA SER A 16 -21.95 2.00 8.73
C SER A 16 -21.64 0.54 9.05
N SER A 17 -21.85 0.13 10.30
CA SER A 17 -21.86 -1.28 10.69
C SER A 17 -23.00 -2.09 10.04
N SER A 18 -23.95 -1.41 9.39
CA SER A 18 -25.09 -2.01 8.68
C SER A 18 -24.97 -1.91 7.16
N MET A 19 -23.75 -1.87 6.62
CA MET A 19 -23.52 -1.86 5.16
C MET A 19 -24.22 -3.05 4.49
N ASP A 20 -24.92 -2.78 3.38
CA ASP A 20 -25.48 -3.81 2.51
C ASP A 20 -24.36 -4.42 1.66
N ILE A 21 -23.86 -5.56 2.10
CA ILE A 21 -22.72 -6.24 1.49
C ILE A 21 -23.07 -6.79 0.10
N GLU A 22 -24.29 -7.31 -0.09
CA GLU A 22 -24.72 -7.82 -1.39
C GLU A 22 -24.75 -6.68 -2.41
N ARG A 23 -25.33 -5.54 -2.03
CA ARG A 23 -25.30 -4.34 -2.87
C ARG A 23 -23.88 -3.87 -3.15
N TYR A 24 -23.00 -3.86 -2.15
CA TYR A 24 -21.61 -3.48 -2.33
C TYR A 24 -20.91 -4.37 -3.35
N LEU A 25 -21.03 -5.70 -3.20
CA LEU A 25 -20.44 -6.67 -4.12
C LEU A 25 -20.98 -6.54 -5.54
N ASN A 26 -22.29 -6.30 -5.70
CA ASN A 26 -22.89 -6.09 -7.02
C ASN A 26 -22.31 -4.84 -7.71
N ILE A 27 -22.22 -3.72 -7.01
CA ILE A 27 -21.63 -2.48 -7.56
C ILE A 27 -20.14 -2.68 -7.90
N ALA A 28 -19.38 -3.32 -7.01
CA ALA A 28 -17.98 -3.61 -7.25
C ALA A 28 -17.77 -4.57 -8.43
N GLY A 29 -18.65 -5.57 -8.59
CA GLY A 29 -18.66 -6.49 -9.72
C GLY A 29 -18.95 -5.79 -11.04
N GLU A 30 -19.98 -4.95 -11.10
CA GLU A 30 -20.33 -4.16 -12.30
C GLU A 30 -19.17 -3.23 -12.72
N ASP A 31 -18.52 -2.56 -11.76
CA ASP A 31 -17.36 -1.70 -12.03
C ASP A 31 -16.15 -2.52 -12.54
N LEU A 32 -15.90 -3.69 -11.94
CA LEU A 32 -14.83 -4.60 -12.37
C LEU A 32 -15.07 -5.11 -13.80
N GLU A 33 -16.28 -5.55 -14.13
CA GLU A 33 -16.65 -6.00 -15.48
C GLU A 33 -16.44 -4.89 -16.51
N TRP A 34 -16.96 -3.69 -16.23
CA TRP A 34 -16.77 -2.53 -17.10
C TRP A 34 -15.29 -2.19 -17.33
N ARG A 35 -14.46 -2.31 -16.29
CA ARG A 35 -13.00 -2.08 -16.41
C ARG A 35 -12.31 -3.17 -17.21
N LEU A 36 -12.67 -4.43 -16.98
CA LEU A 36 -12.14 -5.55 -17.75
C LEU A 36 -12.41 -5.34 -19.23
N GLU A 37 -13.64 -4.97 -19.61
CA GLU A 37 -13.98 -4.64 -21.00
C GLU A 37 -13.12 -3.51 -21.57
N ARG A 38 -12.83 -2.46 -20.79
CA ARG A 38 -11.97 -1.36 -21.22
C ARG A 38 -10.52 -1.76 -21.42
N VAL A 39 -10.01 -2.69 -20.61
CA VAL A 39 -8.69 -3.27 -20.81
C VAL A 39 -8.72 -4.17 -22.05
N TYR A 40 -9.74 -5.01 -22.20
CA TYR A 40 -9.82 -5.95 -23.31
C TYR A 40 -10.00 -5.28 -24.68
N SER A 41 -10.66 -4.12 -24.71
CA SER A 41 -10.85 -3.28 -25.90
C SER A 41 -9.73 -2.27 -26.15
N ALA A 42 -8.70 -2.24 -25.30
CA ALA A 42 -7.57 -1.32 -25.46
C ALA A 42 -6.61 -1.79 -26.55
N ASP A 43 -6.00 -0.82 -27.23
CA ASP A 43 -4.80 -1.06 -28.03
C ASP A 43 -3.62 -1.42 -27.11
N ASP A 44 -2.58 -2.04 -27.67
CA ASP A 44 -1.40 -2.48 -26.92
C ASP A 44 -0.73 -1.33 -26.16
N SER A 45 -0.72 -0.11 -26.72
CA SER A 45 -0.10 1.07 -26.08
C SER A 45 -0.79 1.52 -24.79
N ASP A 46 -2.08 1.21 -24.63
CA ASP A 46 -2.91 1.68 -23.51
C ASP A 46 -3.28 0.55 -22.55
N THR A 47 -2.99 -0.70 -22.92
CA THR A 47 -3.42 -1.89 -22.18
C THR A 47 -2.84 -1.89 -20.76
N LEU A 48 -1.55 -1.55 -20.58
CA LEU A 48 -0.91 -1.53 -19.26
C LEU A 48 -1.48 -0.43 -18.37
N LEU A 49 -1.64 0.79 -18.89
CA LEU A 49 -2.25 1.91 -18.15
C LEU A 49 -3.67 1.58 -17.68
N LYS A 50 -4.50 1.02 -18.56
CA LYS A 50 -5.87 0.65 -18.18
C LYS A 50 -5.90 -0.50 -17.18
N ALA A 51 -5.01 -1.49 -17.33
CA ALA A 51 -4.88 -2.57 -16.36
C ALA A 51 -4.39 -2.08 -15.00
N ASN A 52 -3.46 -1.13 -14.96
CA ASN A 52 -3.04 -0.47 -13.73
C ASN A 52 -4.24 0.16 -12.99
N TYR A 53 -5.10 0.91 -13.69
CA TYR A 53 -6.32 1.47 -13.07
C TYR A 53 -7.32 0.40 -12.62
N LEU A 54 -7.45 -0.70 -13.38
CA LEU A 54 -8.28 -1.83 -12.96
C LEU A 54 -7.76 -2.43 -11.66
N PHE A 55 -6.49 -2.77 -11.59
CA PHE A 55 -5.89 -3.39 -10.42
C PHE A 55 -5.96 -2.47 -9.19
N ARG A 56 -5.66 -1.17 -9.36
CA ARG A 56 -5.75 -0.19 -8.26
C ARG A 56 -7.16 -0.15 -7.68
N ASP A 57 -8.18 -0.04 -8.53
CA ASP A 57 -9.54 0.21 -8.06
C ASP A 57 -10.15 -1.08 -7.50
N ALA A 58 -9.94 -2.24 -8.15
CA ALA A 58 -10.34 -3.53 -7.62
C ALA A 58 -9.70 -3.83 -6.25
N SER A 59 -8.39 -3.56 -6.10
CA SER A 59 -7.69 -3.76 -4.83
C SER A 59 -8.22 -2.86 -3.71
N SER A 60 -8.62 -1.63 -4.03
CA SER A 60 -9.18 -0.70 -3.05
C SER A 60 -10.54 -1.21 -2.54
N SER A 61 -11.36 -1.76 -3.43
CA SER A 61 -12.64 -2.37 -3.07
C SER A 61 -12.47 -3.58 -2.14
N ASP A 62 -11.57 -4.50 -2.48
CA ASP A 62 -11.29 -5.68 -1.64
C ASP A 62 -10.72 -5.29 -0.28
N LEU A 63 -9.79 -4.33 -0.23
CA LEU A 63 -9.21 -3.83 1.03
C LEU A 63 -10.27 -3.17 1.91
N TYR A 64 -11.12 -2.34 1.32
CA TYR A 64 -12.20 -1.68 2.03
C TYR A 64 -13.11 -2.73 2.69
N LEU A 65 -13.62 -3.69 1.91
CA LEU A 65 -14.50 -4.74 2.43
C LEU A 65 -13.81 -5.59 3.51
N TYR A 66 -12.54 -5.97 3.29
CA TYR A 66 -11.75 -6.70 4.27
C TYR A 66 -11.62 -5.94 5.60
N SER A 67 -11.20 -4.68 5.54
CA SER A 67 -11.01 -3.84 6.73
C SER A 67 -12.33 -3.58 7.47
N TRP A 68 -13.42 -3.34 6.74
CA TRP A 68 -14.75 -3.11 7.28
C TRP A 68 -15.22 -4.33 8.07
N LYS A 69 -15.06 -5.54 7.50
CA LYS A 69 -15.44 -6.80 8.17
C LYS A 69 -14.70 -6.99 9.49
N LEU A 70 -13.38 -6.76 9.48
CA LEU A 70 -12.56 -6.88 10.67
C LEU A 70 -12.96 -5.87 11.74
N PHE A 71 -13.20 -4.62 11.34
CA PHE A 71 -13.50 -3.55 12.27
C PHE A 71 -14.86 -3.73 12.94
N PHE A 72 -15.89 -4.08 12.16
CA PHE A 72 -17.26 -4.27 12.66
C PHE A 72 -17.54 -5.69 13.15
N LYS A 73 -16.57 -6.60 13.07
CA LYS A 73 -16.61 -7.99 13.59
C LYS A 73 -17.86 -8.74 13.13
N VAL A 74 -18.12 -8.73 11.83
CA VAL A 74 -19.29 -9.40 11.26
C VAL A 74 -19.04 -10.90 11.18
N GLU A 75 -19.37 -11.60 12.26
CA GLU A 75 -19.42 -13.06 12.30
C GLU A 75 -20.60 -13.55 11.43
N ASN A 76 -20.36 -14.52 10.53
CA ASN A 76 -21.35 -15.26 9.71
C ASN A 76 -21.62 -14.80 8.25
N ASN A 77 -20.68 -14.15 7.55
CA ASN A 77 -20.83 -13.97 6.10
C ASN A 77 -20.00 -14.97 5.27
N SER A 78 -20.55 -15.40 4.13
CA SER A 78 -19.98 -16.40 3.20
C SER A 78 -18.73 -15.95 2.44
N ILE A 79 -18.29 -14.71 2.62
CA ILE A 79 -17.15 -14.12 1.90
C ILE A 79 -15.85 -14.50 2.63
N ASP A 80 -14.94 -15.18 1.93
CA ASP A 80 -13.65 -15.60 2.44
C ASP A 80 -12.68 -14.41 2.63
N GLU A 81 -12.25 -14.19 3.87
CA GLU A 81 -11.31 -13.13 4.24
C GLU A 81 -9.92 -13.35 3.62
N ASN A 82 -9.50 -14.61 3.45
CA ASN A 82 -8.23 -14.90 2.78
C ASN A 82 -8.29 -14.50 1.30
N THR A 83 -9.40 -14.79 0.63
CA THR A 83 -9.61 -14.42 -0.78
C THR A 83 -9.59 -12.90 -0.96
N LEU A 84 -10.27 -12.12 -0.10
CA LEU A 84 -10.19 -10.65 -0.14
C LEU A 84 -8.76 -10.14 0.02
N LEU A 85 -8.01 -10.69 0.98
CA LEU A 85 -6.64 -10.27 1.23
C LEU A 85 -5.69 -10.66 0.08
N CYS A 86 -5.86 -11.86 -0.50
CA CYS A 86 -5.09 -12.31 -1.66
C CYS A 86 -5.41 -11.49 -2.93
N ASN A 87 -6.69 -11.15 -3.15
CA ASN A 87 -7.08 -10.24 -4.22
C ASN A 87 -6.39 -8.88 -4.04
N PHE A 88 -6.52 -8.27 -2.86
CA PHE A 88 -5.86 -7.00 -2.55
C PHE A 88 -4.35 -7.05 -2.84
N VAL A 89 -3.62 -8.03 -2.28
CA VAL A 89 -2.17 -8.15 -2.46
C VAL A 89 -1.78 -8.37 -3.91
N SER A 90 -2.44 -9.30 -4.61
CA SER A 90 -2.12 -9.63 -6.00
C SER A 90 -2.37 -8.45 -6.93
N MET A 91 -3.50 -7.77 -6.76
CA MET A 91 -3.85 -6.60 -7.54
C MET A 91 -2.92 -5.42 -7.24
N ARG A 92 -2.58 -5.12 -5.98
CA ARG A 92 -1.59 -4.07 -5.67
C ARG A 92 -0.21 -4.36 -6.23
N ALA A 93 0.24 -5.61 -6.18
CA ALA A 93 1.50 -5.99 -6.79
C ALA A 93 1.46 -5.82 -8.32
N MET A 94 0.39 -6.27 -8.97
CA MET A 94 0.21 -6.11 -10.41
C MET A 94 0.06 -4.63 -10.83
N GLU A 95 -0.60 -3.80 -10.04
CA GLU A 95 -0.67 -2.34 -10.20
C GLU A 95 0.74 -1.75 -10.27
N LEU A 96 1.57 -2.03 -9.26
CA LEU A 96 2.96 -1.54 -9.19
C LEU A 96 3.79 -2.03 -10.38
N PHE A 97 3.71 -3.32 -10.73
CA PHE A 97 4.48 -3.85 -11.86
C PHE A 97 4.06 -3.22 -13.19
N CYS A 98 2.75 -3.02 -13.41
CA CYS A 98 2.27 -2.33 -14.60
C CYS A 98 2.79 -0.88 -14.64
N ASP A 99 2.66 -0.14 -13.53
CA ASP A 99 3.11 1.26 -13.46
C ASP A 99 4.61 1.42 -13.75
N TYR A 100 5.43 0.56 -13.16
CA TYR A 100 6.88 0.58 -13.36
C TYR A 100 7.34 0.16 -14.75
N ILE A 101 6.57 -0.69 -15.44
CA ILE A 101 6.97 -1.29 -16.72
C ILE A 101 6.46 -0.51 -17.93
N ASP A 102 5.26 0.05 -17.83
CA ASP A 102 4.63 0.87 -18.88
C ASP A 102 5.45 2.13 -19.19
N ASN A 103 6.04 2.68 -18.14
CA ASN A 103 6.51 4.05 -18.12
C ASN A 103 8.05 4.18 -18.23
N ARG A 104 8.68 3.62 -19.28
CA ARG A 104 10.16 3.62 -19.38
C ARG A 104 10.80 4.97 -19.71
N ASP A 105 10.10 5.85 -20.44
CA ASP A 105 10.67 7.15 -20.88
C ASP A 105 10.27 8.32 -19.97
N THR A 106 9.20 8.12 -19.22
CA THR A 106 8.81 8.91 -18.06
C THR A 106 8.28 7.87 -17.12
N VAL A 107 9.00 7.48 -16.06
CA VAL A 107 8.33 6.70 -15.00
C VAL A 107 7.04 7.43 -14.70
N GLY A 108 5.96 6.67 -14.54
CA GLY A 108 4.62 7.12 -14.19
C GLY A 108 4.59 7.72 -12.80
N PHE A 109 5.62 8.45 -12.41
CA PHE A 109 5.51 9.64 -11.60
C PHE A 109 4.59 10.64 -12.32
N TYR A 110 3.32 10.27 -12.48
CA TYR A 110 2.26 11.24 -12.57
C TYR A 110 2.54 12.20 -11.42
N LYS A 111 2.71 13.46 -11.80
CA LYS A 111 3.08 14.64 -11.03
C LYS A 111 2.39 14.79 -9.66
N GLU A 112 1.37 13.96 -9.41
CA GLU A 112 0.41 14.02 -8.31
C GLU A 112 0.30 12.70 -7.52
N GLN A 113 1.12 11.66 -7.77
CA GLN A 113 0.94 10.34 -7.14
C GLN A 113 2.24 9.65 -6.66
N PHE A 114 3.38 10.36 -6.56
CA PHE A 114 4.62 9.79 -5.98
C PHE A 114 4.39 9.19 -4.57
N TYR A 115 3.63 9.90 -3.73
CA TYR A 115 3.24 9.45 -2.39
C TYR A 115 2.39 8.16 -2.41
N LYS A 116 1.68 7.86 -3.51
CA LYS A 116 0.76 6.73 -3.57
C LYS A 116 1.44 5.38 -3.72
N GLN A 117 2.74 5.34 -4.03
CA GLN A 117 3.47 4.08 -4.18
C GLN A 117 3.93 3.50 -2.83
N GLY A 118 4.10 4.36 -1.81
CA GLY A 118 4.60 3.94 -0.50
C GLY A 118 3.65 3.01 0.24
N ILE A 119 2.35 3.35 0.24
CA ILE A 119 1.31 2.56 0.89
C ILE A 119 1.27 1.13 0.32
N PRO A 120 1.09 0.89 -0.99
CA PRO A 120 1.12 -0.47 -1.56
C PRO A 120 2.36 -1.27 -1.16
N LEU A 121 3.57 -0.69 -1.20
CA LEU A 121 4.79 -1.39 -0.81
C LEU A 121 4.78 -1.81 0.67
N LEU A 122 4.38 -0.90 1.57
CA LEU A 122 4.25 -1.20 3.00
C LEU A 122 3.16 -2.25 3.25
N MET A 123 2.06 -2.20 2.50
CA MET A 123 0.98 -3.18 2.56
C MET A 123 1.43 -4.58 2.08
N LEU A 124 2.31 -4.67 1.09
CA LEU A 124 2.91 -5.96 0.70
C LEU A 124 3.79 -6.51 1.84
N ILE A 125 4.57 -5.66 2.51
CA ILE A 125 5.42 -6.09 3.62
C ILE A 125 4.57 -6.51 4.84
N MET A 126 3.55 -5.73 5.20
CA MET A 126 2.69 -6.03 6.35
C MET A 126 1.86 -7.30 6.15
N THR A 127 1.55 -7.66 4.90
CA THR A 127 0.75 -8.86 4.58
C THR A 127 1.60 -10.13 4.46
N GLY A 128 2.89 -10.03 4.83
CA GLY A 128 3.84 -11.14 4.78
C GLY A 128 4.45 -11.39 3.40
N GLN A 129 4.19 -10.51 2.43
CA GLN A 129 4.57 -10.65 1.03
C GLN A 129 5.78 -9.76 0.67
N ILE A 130 6.76 -9.71 1.58
CA ILE A 130 7.98 -8.90 1.45
C ILE A 130 8.74 -9.18 0.15
N ASP A 131 8.68 -10.41 -0.37
CA ASP A 131 9.34 -10.77 -1.63
C ASP A 131 8.74 -10.04 -2.84
N LEU A 132 7.45 -9.70 -2.82
CA LEU A 132 6.83 -8.87 -3.85
C LEU A 132 7.34 -7.41 -3.77
N ALA A 133 7.48 -6.87 -2.56
CA ALA A 133 8.06 -5.54 -2.34
C ALA A 133 9.53 -5.49 -2.78
N ARG A 134 10.33 -6.52 -2.45
CA ARG A 134 11.72 -6.68 -2.92
C ARG A 134 11.83 -6.71 -4.44
N ARG A 135 10.89 -7.35 -5.14
CA ARG A 135 10.84 -7.34 -6.61
C ARG A 135 10.53 -5.97 -7.20
N CYS A 136 9.75 -5.15 -6.50
CA CYS A 136 9.46 -3.77 -6.91
C CYS A 136 10.66 -2.84 -6.76
N TYR A 137 11.52 -3.06 -5.76
CA TYR A 137 12.62 -2.15 -5.42
C TYR A 137 13.55 -1.79 -6.59
N PRO A 138 14.10 -2.73 -7.38
CA PRO A 138 14.96 -2.39 -8.51
C PRO A 138 14.27 -1.50 -9.54
N PHE A 139 12.99 -1.73 -9.82
CA PHE A 139 12.23 -0.90 -10.76
C PHE A 139 12.09 0.54 -10.25
N PHE A 140 11.82 0.72 -8.95
CA PHE A 140 11.76 2.03 -8.34
C PHE A 140 13.11 2.77 -8.43
N ILE A 141 14.22 2.08 -8.11
CA ILE A 141 15.57 2.66 -8.17
C ILE A 141 15.95 3.05 -9.60
N ASP A 142 15.67 2.19 -10.58
CA ASP A 142 15.89 2.54 -11.99
C ASP A 142 15.02 3.72 -12.41
N GLY A 143 13.79 3.78 -11.89
CA GLY A 143 12.89 4.88 -12.14
C GLY A 143 13.38 6.22 -11.59
N LEU A 144 13.95 6.25 -10.38
CA LEU A 144 14.52 7.46 -9.79
C LEU A 144 15.64 8.08 -10.66
N LYS A 145 16.40 7.28 -11.41
CA LYS A 145 17.50 7.77 -12.28
C LYS A 145 17.00 8.66 -13.42
N ILE A 146 15.77 8.43 -13.88
CA ILE A 146 15.15 9.20 -14.95
C ILE A 146 14.11 10.21 -14.41
N PHE A 147 14.02 10.36 -13.08
CA PHE A 147 13.07 11.28 -12.47
C PHE A 147 13.49 12.73 -12.66
N ASP A 148 12.55 13.58 -13.10
CA ASP A 148 12.80 15.01 -13.28
C ASP A 148 12.94 15.70 -11.91
N ALA A 149 14.18 15.89 -11.47
CA ALA A 149 14.51 16.53 -10.20
C ALA A 149 13.91 17.94 -10.03
N LYS A 150 13.64 18.68 -11.13
CA LYS A 150 12.97 20.00 -11.03
C LYS A 150 11.51 19.85 -10.67
N ARG A 151 10.85 18.78 -11.12
CA ARG A 151 9.47 18.44 -10.73
C ARG A 151 9.43 17.89 -9.32
N ALA A 152 10.35 16.99 -8.98
CA ALA A 152 10.47 16.38 -7.66
C ALA A 152 10.53 17.42 -6.53
N ARG A 153 11.27 18.53 -6.74
CA ARG A 153 11.41 19.61 -5.75
C ARG A 153 10.13 20.35 -5.42
N LYS A 154 9.06 20.17 -6.20
CA LYS A 154 7.74 20.75 -5.95
C LYS A 154 6.85 19.86 -5.08
N LEU A 155 7.27 18.62 -4.83
CA LEU A 155 6.57 17.72 -3.91
C LEU A 155 6.70 18.24 -2.48
N LEU A 156 5.71 17.93 -1.65
CA LEU A 156 5.84 18.07 -0.21
C LEU A 156 6.79 16.98 0.34
N PRO A 157 7.27 17.09 1.59
CA PRO A 157 8.05 16.04 2.23
C PRO A 157 7.34 14.69 2.19
N GLN A 158 7.98 13.71 1.52
CA GLN A 158 7.45 12.37 1.30
C GLN A 158 7.67 11.48 2.53
N LYS A 159 6.72 10.58 2.80
CA LYS A 159 6.65 9.79 4.04
C LYS A 159 6.66 8.29 3.77
N THR A 160 5.52 7.74 3.37
CA THR A 160 5.30 6.29 3.27
C THR A 160 6.25 5.63 2.28
N ILE A 161 6.50 6.30 1.14
CA ILE A 161 7.46 5.83 0.13
C ILE A 161 8.91 5.91 0.63
N VAL A 162 9.25 6.92 1.44
CA VAL A 162 10.58 7.03 2.05
C VAL A 162 10.79 5.87 3.02
N LEU A 163 9.82 5.58 3.89
CA LEU A 163 9.87 4.44 4.80
C LEU A 163 10.06 3.12 4.04
N ALA A 164 9.19 2.84 3.06
CA ALA A 164 9.22 1.59 2.30
C ALA A 164 10.55 1.37 1.58
N ILE A 165 11.03 2.40 0.87
CA ILE A 165 12.22 2.29 0.02
C ILE A 165 13.49 2.29 0.84
N GLU A 166 13.57 3.07 1.93
CA GLU A 166 14.73 3.01 2.82
C GLU A 166 14.80 1.65 3.54
N MET A 167 13.66 1.07 3.95
CA MET A 167 13.64 -0.31 4.48
C MET A 167 14.23 -1.28 3.45
N LEU A 168 13.78 -1.26 2.20
CA LEU A 168 14.29 -2.15 1.15
C LEU A 168 15.77 -1.86 0.79
N ALA A 169 16.18 -0.59 0.75
CA ALA A 169 17.57 -0.20 0.52
C ALA A 169 18.50 -0.67 1.63
N SER A 170 18.01 -0.70 2.87
CA SER A 170 18.79 -1.13 4.03
C SER A 170 19.19 -2.62 3.96
N GLU A 171 18.39 -3.48 3.32
CA GLU A 171 18.74 -4.88 3.04
C GLU A 171 20.03 -5.00 2.21
N HIS A 172 20.26 -4.00 1.35
CA HIS A 172 21.44 -3.89 0.49
C HIS A 172 22.58 -3.09 1.12
N LYS A 173 22.45 -2.65 2.38
CA LYS A 173 23.37 -1.71 3.05
C LYS A 173 23.52 -0.41 2.25
N GLN A 174 22.46 0.02 1.60
CA GLN A 174 22.38 1.24 0.81
C GLN A 174 21.49 2.27 1.51
N THR A 175 21.62 3.52 1.11
CA THR A 175 20.71 4.61 1.45
C THR A 175 20.39 5.32 0.15
N VAL A 176 19.14 5.73 -0.03
CA VAL A 176 18.75 6.46 -1.24
C VAL A 176 19.15 7.94 -1.10
N ASP A 177 19.81 8.47 -2.14
CA ASP A 177 20.13 9.90 -2.21
C ASP A 177 18.92 10.70 -2.71
N TRP A 178 17.89 10.81 -1.86
CA TRP A 178 16.68 11.56 -2.17
C TRP A 178 16.97 13.01 -2.58
N GLN A 179 18.02 13.61 -2.00
CA GLN A 179 18.43 14.97 -2.27
C GLN A 179 18.94 15.14 -3.70
N SER A 180 19.77 14.21 -4.21
CA SER A 180 20.24 14.27 -5.61
C SER A 180 19.09 14.14 -6.61
N HIS A 181 18.04 13.38 -6.24
CA HIS A 181 16.82 13.25 -7.03
C HIS A 181 15.83 14.40 -6.81
N GLY A 182 16.15 15.36 -5.95
CA GLY A 182 15.30 16.52 -5.66
C GLY A 182 14.01 16.19 -4.91
N VAL A 183 13.90 15.00 -4.30
CA VAL A 183 12.73 14.55 -3.54
C VAL A 183 12.85 15.03 -2.09
N PRO A 184 11.96 15.90 -1.60
CA PRO A 184 11.93 16.28 -0.19
C PRO A 184 11.46 15.09 0.66
N VAL A 185 12.12 14.85 1.78
CA VAL A 185 11.80 13.75 2.70
C VAL A 185 11.28 14.27 4.02
N GLU A 186 10.26 13.63 4.57
CA GLU A 186 9.92 13.78 5.99
C GLU A 186 11.00 13.03 6.80
N ARG A 187 11.74 13.79 7.61
CA ARG A 187 12.96 13.29 8.28
C ARG A 187 12.66 12.15 9.23
N PHE A 188 11.51 12.18 9.91
CA PHE A 188 11.12 11.12 10.82
C PHE A 188 11.22 9.72 10.17
N TYR A 189 10.66 9.55 8.98
CA TYR A 189 10.63 8.25 8.29
C TYR A 189 12.00 7.80 7.81
N TYR A 190 12.81 8.74 7.33
CA TYR A 190 14.18 8.47 6.92
C TYR A 190 15.08 8.09 8.11
N ASP A 191 15.01 8.88 9.18
CA ASP A 191 15.83 8.68 10.38
C ASP A 191 15.39 7.44 11.16
N PHE A 192 14.10 7.10 11.18
CA PHE A 192 13.58 5.84 11.74
C PHE A 192 14.30 4.63 11.16
N VAL A 193 14.45 4.56 9.83
CA VAL A 193 15.10 3.41 9.18
C VAL A 193 16.57 3.32 9.56
N LYS A 194 17.25 4.47 9.66
CA LYS A 194 18.69 4.51 9.95
C LYS A 194 19.01 4.22 11.41
N GLU A 195 18.19 4.72 12.32
CA GLU A 195 18.50 4.77 13.75
C GLU A 195 17.77 3.67 14.53
N ALA A 196 16.58 3.28 14.10
CA ALA A 196 15.69 2.41 14.89
C ALA A 196 15.42 1.05 14.25
N LEU A 197 15.31 0.95 12.91
CA LEU A 197 14.83 -0.27 12.24
C LEU A 197 15.62 -1.53 12.58
N TYR A 198 16.93 -1.43 12.82
CA TYR A 198 17.79 -2.53 13.24
C TYR A 198 18.26 -2.44 14.69
N SER A 199 17.76 -1.47 15.47
CA SER A 199 18.11 -1.34 16.88
C SER A 199 17.67 -2.57 17.67
N GLN A 200 18.55 -3.03 18.57
CA GLN A 200 18.26 -4.06 19.57
C GLN A 200 17.97 -3.44 20.95
N ASP A 201 18.17 -2.12 21.11
CA ASP A 201 17.76 -1.42 22.31
C ASP A 201 16.24 -1.26 22.30
N GLU A 202 15.56 -2.04 23.15
CA GLU A 202 14.10 -2.04 23.23
C GLU A 202 13.54 -0.69 23.68
N ALA A 203 14.23 0.05 24.55
CA ALA A 203 13.72 1.33 25.04
C ALA A 203 13.70 2.36 23.91
N VAL A 204 14.83 2.46 23.19
CA VAL A 204 14.95 3.31 21.99
C VAL A 204 13.91 2.90 20.95
N LEU A 205 13.79 1.60 20.65
CA LEU A 205 12.87 1.13 19.63
C LEU A 205 11.40 1.38 20.00
N LYS A 206 11.00 1.24 21.27
CA LYS A 206 9.64 1.55 21.72
C LYS A 206 9.28 3.02 21.50
N GLU A 207 10.22 3.93 21.75
CA GLU A 207 10.02 5.37 21.50
C GLU A 207 9.77 5.64 20.01
N TRP A 208 10.61 5.08 19.14
CA TRP A 208 10.47 5.22 17.68
C TRP A 208 9.18 4.60 17.13
N LEU A 209 8.79 3.41 17.61
CA LEU A 209 7.55 2.74 17.19
C LEU A 209 6.30 3.51 17.66
N THR A 210 6.34 4.08 18.87
CA THR A 210 5.27 4.94 19.38
C THR A 210 5.14 6.19 18.51
N ALA A 211 6.27 6.83 18.20
CA ALA A 211 6.31 7.98 17.31
C ALA A 211 5.87 7.64 15.87
N LEU A 212 6.09 6.42 15.40
CA LEU A 212 5.60 5.95 14.10
C LEU A 212 4.07 5.92 14.08
N CYS A 213 3.44 5.38 15.12
CA CYS A 213 1.98 5.39 15.25
C CYS A 213 1.40 6.80 15.46
N ASP A 214 2.11 7.69 16.17
CA ASP A 214 1.70 9.10 16.27
C ASP A 214 1.81 9.82 14.92
N ASN A 215 2.85 9.55 14.13
CA ASN A 215 3.01 10.10 12.78
C ASN A 215 1.96 9.56 11.83
N HIS A 216 1.60 8.29 11.92
CA HIS A 216 0.46 7.73 11.19
C HIS A 216 -0.78 8.62 11.37
N LEU A 217 -1.21 8.84 12.62
CA LEU A 217 -2.37 9.68 12.93
C LEU A 217 -2.22 11.15 12.49
N LYS A 218 -1.00 11.68 12.55
CA LYS A 218 -0.67 13.04 12.12
C LYS A 218 -0.86 13.21 10.61
N TRP A 219 -0.49 12.19 9.83
CA TRP A 219 -0.49 12.22 8.37
C TRP A 219 -1.71 11.54 7.73
N SER A 220 -2.62 11.01 8.55
CA SER A 220 -3.98 10.62 8.18
C SER A 220 -4.82 11.84 7.79
N ALA A 221 -5.57 11.70 6.69
CA ALA A 221 -6.42 12.73 6.13
C ALA A 221 -7.91 12.49 6.44
N ARG A 222 -8.65 13.55 6.79
CA ARG A 222 -10.12 13.53 6.95
C ARG A 222 -10.77 14.36 5.84
N THR A 223 -10.53 13.93 4.61
CA THR A 223 -10.75 14.69 3.37
C THR A 223 -12.15 15.29 3.24
N GLU A 224 -13.19 14.60 3.71
CA GLU A 224 -14.59 15.06 3.56
C GLU A 224 -15.00 16.10 4.61
N VAL A 225 -14.27 16.22 5.71
CA VAL A 225 -14.65 17.08 6.85
C VAL A 225 -13.60 18.13 7.20
N THR A 226 -12.45 18.14 6.53
CA THR A 226 -11.39 19.13 6.74
C THR A 226 -10.71 19.48 5.41
N GLU A 227 -10.96 20.71 4.93
CA GLU A 227 -10.56 21.20 3.60
C GLU A 227 -9.06 21.03 3.29
N ASP A 228 -8.18 21.18 4.29
CA ASP A 228 -6.73 21.10 4.10
C ASP A 228 -6.13 19.70 4.32
N GLU A 229 -6.92 18.73 4.76
CA GLU A 229 -6.44 17.38 5.05
C GLU A 229 -6.68 16.46 3.85
N TYR A 230 -5.74 16.49 2.90
CA TYR A 230 -5.70 15.58 1.74
C TYR A 230 -4.25 15.34 1.29
N ALA A 231 -4.02 14.33 0.45
CA ALA A 231 -2.67 13.85 0.16
C ALA A 231 -1.78 14.88 -0.57
N LEU A 232 -2.35 15.71 -1.44
CA LEU A 232 -1.60 16.80 -2.09
C LEU A 232 -1.17 17.91 -1.10
N ASN A 233 -1.78 17.97 0.09
CA ASN A 233 -1.35 18.80 1.22
C ASN A 233 -0.44 18.06 2.21
N GLY A 234 0.02 16.85 1.85
CA GLY A 234 1.02 16.09 2.60
C GLY A 234 0.45 15.07 3.58
N TYR A 235 -0.88 14.95 3.70
CA TYR A 235 -1.56 13.91 4.46
C TYR A 235 -1.68 12.64 3.62
N GLU A 236 -0.60 11.88 3.51
CA GLU A 236 -0.49 10.76 2.55
C GLU A 236 -1.45 9.60 2.83
N ILE A 237 -1.94 9.45 4.06
CA ILE A 237 -2.84 8.35 4.45
C ILE A 237 -4.28 8.85 4.30
N GLU A 238 -4.78 8.76 3.07
CA GLU A 238 -6.11 9.22 2.67
C GLU A 238 -7.19 8.14 2.69
N PRO A 239 -6.93 6.88 2.25
CA PRO A 239 -7.97 5.85 2.25
C PRO A 239 -8.50 5.60 3.68
N GLN A 240 -9.82 5.65 3.82
CA GLN A 240 -10.49 5.63 5.13
C GLN A 240 -10.20 4.34 5.90
N GLU A 241 -10.14 3.21 5.19
CA GLU A 241 -9.78 1.90 5.70
C GLU A 241 -8.39 1.83 6.33
N LEU A 242 -7.49 2.77 5.98
CA LEU A 242 -6.13 2.82 6.51
C LEU A 242 -5.97 3.76 7.72
N LEU A 243 -6.91 4.65 8.00
CA LEU A 243 -6.75 5.70 9.02
C LEU A 243 -6.60 5.15 10.45
N LEU A 244 -7.21 3.99 10.71
CA LEU A 244 -7.14 3.27 11.99
C LEU A 244 -6.32 1.97 11.89
N TRP A 245 -5.70 1.72 10.73
CA TRP A 245 -4.89 0.55 10.49
C TRP A 245 -3.41 0.91 10.65
N PRO A 246 -2.71 0.42 11.69
CA PRO A 246 -1.29 0.72 11.89
C PRO A 246 -0.38 -0.03 10.90
N PHE A 247 -0.62 0.11 9.59
CA PHE A 247 0.05 -0.66 8.53
C PHE A 247 1.57 -0.43 8.49
N GLU A 248 2.04 0.79 8.73
CA GLU A 248 3.47 1.12 8.81
C GLU A 248 4.15 0.34 9.95
N TYR A 249 3.51 0.28 11.13
CA TYR A 249 4.02 -0.48 12.27
C TYR A 249 4.05 -1.98 11.97
N GLN A 250 3.00 -2.54 11.35
CA GLN A 250 2.96 -3.96 11.00
C GLN A 250 3.99 -4.30 9.91
N ALA A 251 4.20 -3.40 8.93
CA ALA A 251 5.24 -3.54 7.92
C ALA A 251 6.63 -3.59 8.58
N VAL A 252 6.94 -2.66 9.48
CA VAL A 252 8.20 -2.66 10.25
C VAL A 252 8.34 -3.94 11.06
N LYS A 253 7.29 -4.37 11.76
CA LYS A 253 7.30 -5.60 12.56
C LYS A 253 7.65 -6.82 11.71
N ASN A 254 6.97 -7.00 10.58
CA ASN A 254 7.22 -8.12 9.67
C ASN A 254 8.59 -8.04 9.01
N PHE A 255 9.02 -6.84 8.62
CA PHE A 255 10.36 -6.63 8.07
C PHE A 255 11.44 -7.01 9.07
N ARG A 256 11.33 -6.58 10.34
CA ARG A 256 12.25 -6.96 11.41
C ARG A 256 12.29 -8.47 11.63
N VAL A 257 11.13 -9.13 11.67
CA VAL A 257 11.04 -10.60 11.77
C VAL A 257 11.75 -11.30 10.61
N ALA A 258 11.59 -10.81 9.38
CA ALA A 258 12.29 -11.35 8.20
C ALA A 258 13.82 -11.22 8.30
N HIS A 259 14.33 -10.36 9.19
CA HIS A 259 15.75 -10.15 9.48
C HIS A 259 16.20 -10.78 10.80
N GLY A 260 15.37 -11.64 11.42
CA GLY A 260 15.70 -12.30 12.68
C GLY A 260 15.69 -11.37 13.91
N LEU A 261 15.03 -10.22 13.80
CA LEU A 261 14.87 -9.26 14.89
C LEU A 261 13.49 -9.38 15.54
N THR A 262 13.42 -9.14 16.84
CA THR A 262 12.18 -9.00 17.58
C THR A 262 11.67 -7.56 17.52
N THR A 263 10.38 -7.35 17.73
CA THR A 263 9.78 -6.01 17.82
C THR A 263 9.05 -5.92 19.16
N PRO A 264 9.41 -4.97 20.04
CA PRO A 264 8.78 -4.85 21.34
C PRO A 264 7.33 -4.38 21.20
N GLU A 265 6.48 -4.82 22.11
CA GLU A 265 5.12 -4.30 22.24
C GLU A 265 5.15 -2.85 22.76
N ILE A 266 4.26 -2.01 22.21
CA ILE A 266 4.02 -0.65 22.66
C ILE A 266 2.55 -0.48 23.05
N ASP A 267 2.29 0.40 24.02
CA ASP A 267 0.92 0.78 24.39
C ASP A 267 0.48 2.00 23.58
N HIS A 268 -0.18 1.76 22.45
CA HIS A 268 -0.71 2.83 21.59
C HIS A 268 -2.16 2.54 21.18
N PRO A 269 -3.08 3.53 21.13
CA PRO A 269 -4.48 3.31 20.77
C PRO A 269 -4.70 2.63 19.42
N LEU A 270 -3.89 2.95 18.40
CA LEU A 270 -3.95 2.28 17.10
C LEU A 270 -3.67 0.77 17.19
N LEU A 271 -2.91 0.31 18.19
CA LEU A 271 -2.62 -1.11 18.37
C LEU A 271 -3.73 -1.86 19.13
N LYS A 272 -4.80 -1.16 19.53
CA LYS A 272 -5.97 -1.72 20.20
C LYS A 272 -7.15 -1.91 19.25
N THR A 273 -7.00 -1.57 17.98
CA THR A 273 -8.04 -1.74 16.96
C THR A 273 -8.06 -3.19 16.46
N PRO A 274 -9.19 -3.70 15.93
CA PRO A 274 -9.24 -5.02 15.30
C PRO A 274 -8.26 -5.18 14.12
N LEU A 275 -7.91 -4.07 13.46
CA LEU A 275 -6.95 -3.99 12.35
C LEU A 275 -5.49 -4.07 12.81
N ALA A 276 -5.20 -4.01 14.11
CA ALA A 276 -3.83 -4.11 14.62
C ALA A 276 -3.31 -5.56 14.74
N THR A 277 -4.00 -6.50 14.13
CA THR A 277 -3.68 -7.93 14.17
C THR A 277 -2.69 -8.29 13.05
N GLU A 278 -2.30 -9.56 13.03
CA GLU A 278 -1.46 -10.07 11.95
C GLU A 278 -2.33 -10.40 10.75
N HIS A 279 -1.96 -9.85 9.59
CA HIS A 279 -2.63 -10.09 8.32
C HIS A 279 -1.65 -10.82 7.41
N ARG A 280 -2.00 -12.01 6.93
CA ARG A 280 -1.16 -12.79 6.02
C ARG A 280 -2.00 -13.32 4.86
N ALA A 281 -1.65 -12.91 3.65
CA ALA A 281 -2.23 -13.48 2.45
C ALA A 281 -1.68 -14.90 2.24
N ASP A 282 -2.55 -15.89 2.11
CA ASP A 282 -2.19 -17.28 1.80
C ASP A 282 -2.65 -17.64 0.39
N PHE A 283 -1.75 -17.45 -0.58
CA PHE A 283 -2.02 -17.73 -1.99
C PHE A 283 -2.29 -19.21 -2.29
N SER A 284 -1.86 -20.14 -1.42
CA SER A 284 -2.17 -21.57 -1.58
C SER A 284 -3.65 -21.92 -1.39
N LYS A 285 -4.41 -20.98 -0.80
CA LYS A 285 -5.86 -21.06 -0.59
C LYS A 285 -6.61 -19.95 -1.33
N TRP A 286 -5.96 -19.27 -2.26
CA TRP A 286 -6.59 -18.19 -2.99
C TRP A 286 -7.56 -18.76 -4.02
N ASP A 287 -8.84 -18.42 -3.88
CA ASP A 287 -9.84 -18.66 -4.92
C ASP A 287 -9.65 -17.61 -6.02
N VAL A 288 -8.76 -17.93 -6.96
CA VAL A 288 -8.30 -16.97 -7.98
C VAL A 288 -9.47 -16.59 -8.91
N PRO A 289 -9.76 -15.29 -9.10
CA PRO A 289 -10.79 -14.88 -10.05
C PRO A 289 -10.49 -15.38 -11.46
N GLU A 290 -11.51 -15.91 -12.16
CA GLU A 290 -11.35 -16.54 -13.49
C GLU A 290 -10.70 -15.62 -14.53
N TRP A 291 -10.90 -14.30 -14.40
CA TRP A 291 -10.33 -13.30 -15.31
C TRP A 291 -8.85 -12.99 -15.06
N PHE A 292 -8.30 -13.32 -13.88
CA PHE A 292 -7.00 -12.85 -13.43
C PHE A 292 -5.85 -13.34 -14.31
N TYR A 293 -5.70 -14.65 -14.46
CA TYR A 293 -4.64 -15.23 -15.29
C TYR A 293 -4.79 -14.92 -16.79
N PRO A 294 -6.01 -14.93 -17.38
CA PRO A 294 -6.20 -14.43 -18.74
C PRO A 294 -5.73 -12.98 -18.93
N LEU A 295 -5.99 -12.10 -17.96
CA LEU A 295 -5.50 -10.72 -18.01
C LEU A 295 -3.97 -10.66 -17.87
N VAL A 296 -3.37 -11.42 -16.95
CA VAL A 296 -1.90 -11.51 -16.81
C VAL A 296 -1.26 -11.96 -18.12
N ASP A 297 -1.82 -12.98 -18.77
CA ASP A 297 -1.31 -13.50 -20.05
C ASP A 297 -1.37 -12.45 -21.17
N ARG A 298 -2.48 -11.69 -21.24
CA ARG A 298 -2.59 -10.54 -22.15
C ARG A 298 -1.54 -9.48 -21.86
N LEU A 299 -1.31 -9.13 -20.58
CA LEU A 299 -0.31 -8.12 -20.22
C LEU A 299 1.11 -8.57 -20.58
N ILE A 300 1.41 -9.86 -20.43
CA ILE A 300 2.68 -10.45 -20.86
C ILE A 300 2.85 -10.40 -22.38
N SER A 301 1.78 -10.64 -23.16
CA SER A 301 1.86 -10.55 -24.62
C SER A 301 2.13 -9.12 -25.11
N VAL A 302 1.60 -8.12 -24.40
CA VAL A 302 1.87 -6.70 -24.69
C VAL A 302 3.28 -6.31 -24.25
N ASN A 303 3.74 -6.78 -23.08
CA ASN A 303 5.05 -6.46 -22.54
C ASN A 303 5.69 -7.65 -21.81
N SER A 304 6.62 -8.32 -22.49
CA SER A 304 7.25 -9.56 -22.01
C SER A 304 8.07 -9.41 -20.71
N ARG A 305 8.39 -8.18 -20.28
CA ARG A 305 8.98 -7.94 -18.95
C ARG A 305 8.08 -8.42 -17.82
N LEU A 306 6.77 -8.49 -18.03
CA LEU A 306 5.81 -8.98 -17.04
C LEU A 306 5.81 -10.51 -16.94
N ALA A 307 6.58 -11.25 -17.76
CA ALA A 307 6.52 -12.71 -17.78
C ALA A 307 6.73 -13.38 -16.40
N PHE A 308 7.49 -12.74 -15.50
CA PHE A 308 7.71 -13.26 -14.15
C PHE A 308 6.44 -13.26 -13.29
N THR A 309 5.43 -12.43 -13.59
CA THR A 309 4.22 -12.29 -12.76
C THR A 309 3.32 -13.52 -12.79
N ARG A 310 3.40 -14.31 -13.87
CA ARG A 310 2.64 -15.56 -14.04
C ARG A 310 2.83 -16.57 -12.91
N GLU A 311 3.97 -16.51 -12.23
CA GLU A 311 4.38 -17.48 -11.21
C GLU A 311 4.29 -16.94 -9.78
N LEU A 312 3.82 -15.71 -9.57
CA LEU A 312 3.89 -15.04 -8.26
C LEU A 312 2.79 -15.45 -7.28
N PHE A 313 1.62 -15.86 -7.76
CA PHE A 313 0.40 -15.97 -6.96
C PHE A 313 -0.18 -17.39 -7.00
N LYS A 314 0.61 -18.37 -6.57
CA LYS A 314 0.29 -19.80 -6.61
C LYS A 314 0.26 -20.45 -5.23
#